data_AF-A0A125PIL0-F1
#
_entry.id   AF-A0A125PIL0-F1
#
_cell.length_a   1.000
_cell.length_b   1.000
_cell.length_c   1.000
_cell.angle_alpha   90.00
_cell.angle_beta   90.00
_cell.angle_gamma   90.00
#
_symmetry.space_group_name_H-M   'P 1'
#
loop_
_entity.id
_entity.type
_entity.pdbx_description
1 polymer ?
#
loop_
_entity_poly.entity_id
_entity_poly.type
_entity_poly.pdbx_seq_one_letter_code
_entity_poly.pdbx_strand_id
1 'polypeptide(L)'
;MPLLPLLAALAPLVSAGYSSYSLGNLPHTSESGQTGYNDCGTTDSPDAMCQTAFVNSVTDFCLWAPPTPGGTIGDTEEIEVAWCSATGHGARVMPEGTVHSAHYLVTPHYTQITGTGDFTKINIAAGDLGGELDPHGATGNGNPIGSLVYANGEQIHEWTSISDSEFCFRICHDAPDAWLWCQHIYDLQGCAWNEPGNYGGGFDSCEGDSTEYPPGVYMVNGQLSTYQQSQGAAPTPHAAGASSNCQAVATVGGAAAAYAPATTTSSAAPSSAWSSSVASSTTWSSSAASSSTPASSSWTTSTVVSTSSVVSSSVVSSSATVSTSTAVVTTARSAAIVTSSVTQSRSTSLSSASAVRGTAQPAAAAASTSAHNSGAQKLAVAAGVSLFAVAAGMAVFA
;
A
#
# COMPACT_ATOMS: atom_id res chain seq x y z
N MET A 1 8.64 34.41 -45.94
CA MET A 1 8.20 33.12 -45.33
C MET A 1 7.30 33.46 -44.16
N PRO A 2 6.04 32.99 -44.11
CA PRO A 2 5.20 33.16 -42.92
C PRO A 2 5.65 32.18 -41.83
N LEU A 3 5.55 32.59 -40.56
CA LEU A 3 5.62 31.65 -39.44
C LEU A 3 4.32 30.85 -39.38
N LEU A 4 4.43 29.54 -39.20
CA LEU A 4 3.30 28.68 -38.83
C LEU A 4 3.22 28.62 -37.30
N PRO A 5 2.05 28.84 -36.66
CA PRO A 5 1.91 28.62 -35.23
C PRO A 5 1.97 27.11 -34.94
N LEU A 6 2.84 26.72 -34.02
CA LEU A 6 2.93 25.33 -33.56
C LEU A 6 1.74 25.04 -32.65
N LEU A 7 0.72 24.34 -33.17
CA LEU A 7 -0.36 23.81 -32.34
C LEU A 7 0.22 22.73 -31.41
N ALA A 8 0.30 23.02 -30.13
CA ALA A 8 0.58 22.01 -29.12
C ALA A 8 -0.59 21.04 -29.07
N ALA A 9 -0.36 19.78 -29.48
CA ALA A 9 -1.35 18.73 -29.38
C ALA A 9 -1.55 18.38 -27.91
N LEU A 10 -2.71 18.74 -27.36
CA LEU A 10 -3.20 18.16 -26.10
C LEU A 10 -3.45 16.67 -26.35
N ALA A 11 -2.46 15.84 -26.02
CA ALA A 11 -2.67 14.41 -25.89
C ALA A 11 -3.72 14.20 -24.78
N PRO A 12 -4.79 13.41 -25.02
CA PRO A 12 -5.67 13.03 -23.94
C PRO A 12 -4.87 12.24 -22.91
N LEU A 13 -5.03 12.53 -21.63
CA LEU A 13 -4.58 11.61 -20.60
C LEU A 13 -5.39 10.32 -20.80
N VAL A 14 -4.69 9.24 -21.14
CA VAL A 14 -5.22 7.90 -20.98
C VAL A 14 -5.36 7.71 -19.48
N SER A 15 -6.59 7.63 -18.99
CA SER A 15 -6.81 7.13 -17.62
C SER A 15 -6.16 5.75 -17.54
N ALA A 16 -5.28 5.55 -16.57
CA ALA A 16 -4.91 4.20 -16.18
C ALA A 16 -6.21 3.45 -15.87
N GLY A 17 -6.39 2.29 -16.49
CA GLY A 17 -7.54 1.43 -16.25
C GLY A 17 -7.17 0.46 -15.15
N TYR A 18 -7.38 0.84 -13.89
CA TYR A 18 -7.12 -0.05 -12.76
C TYR A 18 -7.91 -1.36 -12.91
N SER A 19 -7.28 -2.48 -12.56
CA SER A 19 -7.96 -3.77 -12.52
C SER A 19 -8.62 -3.95 -11.15
N SER A 20 -9.94 -3.83 -11.12
CA SER A 20 -10.74 -4.05 -9.91
C SER A 20 -11.15 -5.52 -9.77
N TYR A 21 -10.85 -6.12 -8.62
CA TYR A 21 -11.15 -7.49 -8.23
C TYR A 21 -12.06 -7.49 -7.00
N SER A 22 -13.02 -8.42 -6.95
CA SER A 22 -13.86 -8.61 -5.76
C SER A 22 -13.20 -9.58 -4.79
N LEU A 23 -13.30 -9.35 -3.48
CA LEU A 23 -12.73 -10.25 -2.44
C LEU A 23 -13.17 -11.72 -2.58
N GLY A 24 -14.35 -11.99 -3.13
CA GLY A 24 -14.84 -13.35 -3.39
C GLY A 24 -14.27 -14.02 -4.64
N ASN A 25 -13.44 -13.32 -5.42
CA ASN A 25 -12.83 -13.78 -6.67
C ASN A 25 -11.53 -12.98 -6.95
N LEU A 26 -10.58 -13.05 -6.03
CA LEU A 26 -9.23 -12.49 -6.21
C LEU A 26 -8.42 -13.35 -7.21
N PRO A 27 -7.50 -12.75 -7.97
CA PRO A 27 -6.54 -13.51 -8.77
C PRO A 27 -5.48 -14.15 -7.86
N HIS A 28 -4.77 -15.16 -8.34
CA HIS A 28 -3.58 -15.66 -7.63
C HIS A 28 -2.48 -14.58 -7.61
N THR A 29 -2.24 -13.93 -8.75
CA THR A 29 -1.36 -12.77 -8.91
C THR A 29 -2.04 -11.75 -9.82
N SER A 30 -1.98 -10.46 -9.51
CA SER A 30 -2.43 -9.39 -10.44
C SER A 30 -1.33 -9.00 -11.43
N GLU A 31 -0.07 -8.89 -10.97
CA GLU A 31 1.03 -8.34 -11.78
C GLU A 31 2.21 -9.28 -12.04
N SER A 32 2.98 -8.95 -13.08
CA SER A 32 4.18 -9.68 -13.46
C SER A 32 5.36 -9.34 -12.54
N GLY A 33 5.95 -10.37 -11.92
CA GLY A 33 7.03 -10.23 -10.93
C GLY A 33 6.57 -10.43 -9.48
N GLN A 34 5.26 -10.53 -9.26
CA GLN A 34 4.67 -10.78 -7.95
C GLN A 34 5.26 -12.04 -7.29
N THR A 35 5.71 -11.90 -6.04
CA THR A 35 6.44 -12.95 -5.30
C THR A 35 5.54 -13.76 -4.35
N GLY A 36 4.46 -13.15 -3.86
CA GLY A 36 3.42 -13.79 -3.08
C GLY A 36 2.16 -14.08 -3.90
N TYR A 37 1.01 -14.02 -3.24
CA TYR A 37 -0.30 -14.28 -3.85
C TYR A 37 -1.41 -13.41 -3.23
N ASN A 38 -2.48 -13.18 -4.00
CA ASN A 38 -3.62 -12.37 -3.59
C ASN A 38 -4.86 -13.20 -3.19
N ASP A 39 -4.97 -14.46 -3.60
CA ASP A 39 -6.07 -15.38 -3.28
C ASP A 39 -5.93 -16.05 -1.90
N CYS A 40 -5.58 -15.25 -0.88
CA CYS A 40 -5.10 -15.70 0.43
C CYS A 40 -6.06 -16.59 1.23
N GLY A 41 -7.37 -16.54 0.94
CA GLY A 41 -8.40 -17.24 1.70
C GLY A 41 -8.62 -16.60 3.07
N THR A 42 -8.78 -17.42 4.12
CA THR A 42 -9.13 -16.96 5.48
C THR A 42 -8.37 -17.68 6.61
N THR A 43 -7.37 -18.51 6.27
CA THR A 43 -6.60 -19.29 7.24
C THR A 43 -5.21 -18.70 7.37
N ASP A 44 -5.01 -17.88 8.40
CA ASP A 44 -3.75 -17.17 8.62
C ASP A 44 -2.60 -18.13 8.94
N SER A 45 -1.37 -17.73 8.59
CA SER A 45 -0.16 -18.52 8.83
C SER A 45 1.06 -17.61 9.01
N PRO A 46 2.01 -17.91 9.93
CA PRO A 46 3.28 -17.17 10.00
C PRO A 46 4.11 -17.29 8.71
N ASP A 47 3.89 -18.35 7.92
CA ASP A 47 4.57 -18.60 6.64
C ASP A 47 3.77 -18.07 5.44
N ALA A 48 2.66 -17.35 5.65
CA ALA A 48 1.82 -16.84 4.55
C ALA A 48 2.61 -15.88 3.65
N MET A 49 2.34 -15.94 2.35
CA MET A 49 2.86 -15.00 1.34
C MET A 49 1.72 -14.14 0.76
N CYS A 50 0.75 -13.78 1.60
CA CYS A 50 -0.39 -12.96 1.19
C CYS A 50 0.07 -11.54 0.85
N GLN A 51 -0.30 -11.06 -0.34
CA GLN A 51 -0.08 -9.69 -0.81
C GLN A 51 -1.40 -8.92 -1.01
N THR A 52 -2.44 -9.33 -0.28
CA THR A 52 -3.67 -8.55 -0.10
C THR A 52 -3.73 -8.02 1.33
N ALA A 53 -3.81 -6.70 1.49
CA ALA A 53 -3.93 -6.02 2.78
C ALA A 53 -5.34 -5.43 2.99
N PHE A 54 -5.69 -5.24 4.27
CA PHE A 54 -6.99 -4.73 4.71
C PHE A 54 -6.82 -3.51 5.62
N VAL A 55 -7.71 -2.53 5.53
CA VAL A 55 -7.74 -1.33 6.40
C VAL A 55 -9.19 -1.04 6.79
N ASN A 56 -9.75 -1.87 7.67
CA ASN A 56 -11.19 -1.87 8.02
C ASN A 56 -11.49 -1.09 9.31
N SER A 57 -10.59 -1.13 10.31
CA SER A 57 -10.74 -0.41 11.58
C SER A 57 -9.43 -0.34 12.36
N VAL A 58 -9.38 0.43 13.46
CA VAL A 58 -8.25 0.44 14.41
C VAL A 58 -7.91 -0.95 14.98
N THR A 59 -8.86 -1.88 15.01
CA THR A 59 -8.67 -3.29 15.47
C THR A 59 -8.51 -4.30 14.33
N ASP A 60 -8.66 -3.88 13.09
CA ASP A 60 -8.62 -4.74 11.90
C ASP A 60 -8.01 -3.99 10.72
N PHE A 61 -6.68 -4.08 10.64
CA PHE A 61 -5.87 -3.51 9.58
C PHE A 61 -4.59 -4.35 9.38
N CYS A 62 -3.92 -4.18 8.25
CA CYS A 62 -2.64 -4.82 7.97
C CYS A 62 -1.55 -3.76 7.69
N LEU A 63 -0.30 -4.16 7.90
CA LEU A 63 0.89 -3.46 7.47
C LEU A 63 1.67 -4.36 6.50
N TRP A 64 2.39 -3.74 5.57
CA TRP A 64 3.37 -4.42 4.74
C TRP A 64 4.69 -4.57 5.52
N ALA A 65 5.23 -5.79 5.58
CA ALA A 65 6.56 -6.03 6.16
C ALA A 65 7.19 -7.35 5.69
N PRO A 66 8.51 -7.57 5.88
CA PRO A 66 9.25 -8.51 5.04
C PRO A 66 8.82 -9.97 5.17
N PRO A 67 8.86 -10.76 4.08
CA PRO A 67 8.56 -12.19 4.13
C PRO A 67 9.59 -12.97 4.96
N THR A 68 10.80 -12.45 5.14
CA THR A 68 11.90 -13.04 5.92
C THR A 68 12.51 -12.05 6.92
N PRO A 69 12.89 -12.48 8.15
CA PRO A 69 13.43 -11.58 9.18
C PRO A 69 14.69 -10.80 8.77
N GLY A 70 14.71 -9.50 9.06
CA GLY A 70 15.90 -8.64 8.96
C GLY A 70 16.06 -7.90 7.64
N GLY A 71 15.02 -7.78 6.83
CA GLY A 71 14.98 -6.83 5.70
C GLY A 71 14.71 -5.41 6.18
N THR A 72 15.37 -4.41 5.59
CA THR A 72 14.93 -3.02 5.62
C THR A 72 13.90 -2.82 4.52
N ILE A 73 12.82 -2.07 4.76
CA ILE A 73 11.71 -1.89 3.80
C ILE A 73 12.25 -1.48 2.43
N GLY A 74 13.14 -0.47 2.35
CA GLY A 74 13.76 -0.02 1.09
C GLY A 74 14.61 -1.05 0.32
N ASP A 75 14.95 -2.21 0.91
CA ASP A 75 15.61 -3.35 0.24
C ASP A 75 14.59 -4.47 -0.13
N THR A 76 13.37 -4.44 0.41
CA THR A 76 12.35 -5.49 0.27
C THR A 76 10.99 -5.02 -0.28
N GLU A 77 10.84 -3.75 -0.64
CA GLU A 77 9.58 -3.12 -1.06
C GLU A 77 8.78 -3.93 -2.10
N GLU A 78 9.44 -4.50 -3.11
CA GLU A 78 8.81 -5.31 -4.18
C GLU A 78 8.13 -6.60 -3.66
N ILE A 79 8.53 -7.10 -2.48
CA ILE A 79 8.22 -8.45 -1.98
C ILE A 79 7.56 -8.48 -0.59
N GLU A 80 7.18 -7.35 -0.01
CA GLU A 80 6.52 -7.32 1.31
C GLU A 80 5.21 -8.13 1.31
N VAL A 81 4.83 -8.61 2.49
CA VAL A 81 3.61 -9.41 2.70
C VAL A 81 2.74 -8.82 3.81
N ALA A 82 1.44 -9.09 3.77
CA ALA A 82 0.48 -8.55 4.72
C ALA A 82 0.65 -9.17 6.12
N TRP A 83 0.87 -8.32 7.10
CA TRP A 83 0.80 -8.63 8.54
C TRP A 83 -0.40 -7.90 9.15
N CYS A 84 -1.41 -8.63 9.60
CA CYS A 84 -2.70 -8.09 10.04
C CYS A 84 -2.88 -8.13 11.57
N SER A 85 -3.55 -7.11 12.11
CA SER A 85 -3.87 -6.98 13.53
C SER A 85 -5.07 -7.84 13.97
N ALA A 86 -5.81 -8.41 13.02
CA ALA A 86 -6.90 -9.37 13.23
C ALA A 86 -6.66 -10.69 12.47
N THR A 87 -7.32 -11.77 12.92
CA THR A 87 -7.36 -13.07 12.23
C THR A 87 -8.48 -13.15 11.19
N GLY A 88 -8.28 -13.94 10.14
CA GLY A 88 -9.32 -14.32 9.17
C GLY A 88 -9.03 -13.92 7.72
N HIS A 89 -7.81 -13.43 7.43
CA HIS A 89 -7.43 -12.81 6.16
C HIS A 89 -6.55 -13.72 5.28
N GLY A 90 -6.10 -14.86 5.79
CA GLY A 90 -5.14 -15.73 5.07
C GLY A 90 -3.72 -15.16 5.05
N ALA A 91 -3.47 -14.15 5.88
CA ALA A 91 -2.25 -13.37 5.96
C ALA A 91 -1.37 -13.84 7.13
N ARG A 92 -0.36 -13.03 7.50
CA ARG A 92 0.36 -13.21 8.77
C ARG A 92 -0.37 -12.43 9.86
N VAL A 93 -0.40 -12.94 11.09
CA VAL A 93 -0.97 -12.18 12.23
C VAL A 93 0.15 -11.48 12.97
N MET A 94 -0.01 -10.18 13.24
CA MET A 94 0.95 -9.40 14.03
C MET A 94 1.13 -10.01 15.44
N PRO A 95 2.36 -10.32 15.88
CA PRO A 95 2.61 -10.77 17.24
C PRO A 95 2.20 -9.74 18.31
N GLU A 96 1.91 -10.20 19.53
CA GLU A 96 1.53 -9.33 20.63
C GLU A 96 2.62 -8.27 20.92
N GLY A 97 2.18 -7.01 21.07
CA GLY A 97 3.07 -5.87 21.25
C GLY A 97 3.81 -5.42 19.99
N THR A 98 3.41 -5.85 18.78
CA THR A 98 3.88 -5.22 17.52
C THR A 98 3.39 -3.79 17.44
N VAL A 99 2.12 -3.55 17.75
CA VAL A 99 1.51 -2.23 17.79
C VAL A 99 1.58 -1.68 19.22
N HIS A 100 1.90 -0.39 19.37
CA HIS A 100 1.92 0.34 20.65
C HIS A 100 0.87 1.44 20.69
N SER A 101 0.57 2.05 19.54
CA SER A 101 -0.60 2.91 19.33
C SER A 101 -1.12 2.77 17.91
N ALA A 102 -2.40 3.09 17.69
CA ALA A 102 -3.02 3.12 16.37
C ALA A 102 -4.25 4.05 16.36
N HIS A 103 -4.31 4.94 15.39
CA HIS A 103 -5.34 5.98 15.28
C HIS A 103 -5.95 5.92 13.88
N TYR A 104 -7.16 5.37 13.78
CA TYR A 104 -7.89 5.17 12.53
C TYR A 104 -8.77 6.39 12.25
N LEU A 105 -8.42 7.18 11.23
CA LEU A 105 -9.08 8.44 10.90
C LEU A 105 -9.79 8.33 9.55
N VAL A 106 -11.12 8.50 9.54
CA VAL A 106 -11.92 8.58 8.31
C VAL A 106 -12.18 10.05 7.96
N THR A 107 -11.80 10.47 6.75
CA THR A 107 -12.02 11.82 6.21
C THR A 107 -12.77 11.77 4.87
N PRO A 108 -13.21 12.89 4.28
CA PRO A 108 -13.89 12.86 2.98
C PRO A 108 -13.05 12.23 1.85
N HIS A 109 -11.76 12.57 1.75
CA HIS A 109 -10.89 12.15 0.64
C HIS A 109 -10.14 10.83 0.89
N TYR A 110 -9.88 10.50 2.15
CA TYR A 110 -9.10 9.32 2.53
C TYR A 110 -9.49 8.80 3.90
N THR A 111 -9.19 7.53 4.12
CA THR A 111 -9.03 6.95 5.46
C THR A 111 -7.53 6.73 5.69
N GLN A 112 -7.04 6.94 6.91
CA GLN A 112 -5.65 6.59 7.26
C GLN A 112 -5.59 5.93 8.63
N ILE A 113 -4.56 5.11 8.84
CA ILE A 113 -4.23 4.61 10.18
C ILE A 113 -2.77 4.92 10.51
N THR A 114 -2.57 5.65 11.60
CA THR A 114 -1.24 6.14 12.05
C THR A 114 -0.94 5.68 13.47
N GLY A 115 0.33 5.39 13.77
CA GLY A 115 0.68 4.88 15.10
C GLY A 115 2.16 4.55 15.28
N THR A 116 2.46 3.82 16.35
CA THR A 116 3.82 3.44 16.76
C THR A 116 3.89 1.96 17.15
N GLY A 117 5.09 1.37 17.15
CA GLY A 117 5.24 -0.06 17.40
C GLY A 117 6.68 -0.56 17.55
N ASP A 118 6.81 -1.88 17.63
CA ASP A 118 8.05 -2.65 17.54
C ASP A 118 7.96 -3.56 16.31
N PHE A 119 8.25 -3.00 15.13
CA PHE A 119 8.09 -3.70 13.86
C PHE A 119 9.16 -4.78 13.61
N THR A 120 10.15 -4.92 14.50
CA THR A 120 11.09 -6.06 14.48
C THR A 120 10.37 -7.39 14.70
N LYS A 121 9.18 -7.35 15.32
CA LYS A 121 8.24 -8.48 15.47
C LYS A 121 7.59 -8.93 14.15
N ILE A 122 7.57 -8.07 13.13
CA ILE A 122 7.04 -8.35 11.79
C ILE A 122 8.14 -8.32 10.72
N ASN A 123 9.34 -8.78 11.09
CA ASN A 123 10.53 -8.95 10.24
C ASN A 123 11.30 -7.69 9.80
N ILE A 124 10.85 -6.47 10.10
CA ILE A 124 11.61 -5.24 9.77
C ILE A 124 12.95 -5.22 10.54
N ALA A 125 14.02 -4.75 9.89
CA ALA A 125 15.34 -4.64 10.49
C ALA A 125 15.37 -3.63 11.67
N ALA A 126 16.11 -3.97 12.73
CA ALA A 126 16.21 -3.11 13.90
C ALA A 126 17.03 -1.85 13.60
N GLY A 127 16.37 -0.68 13.60
CA GLY A 127 16.97 0.60 13.21
C GLY A 127 16.95 0.86 11.70
N ASP A 128 16.06 0.17 10.97
CA ASP A 128 15.57 0.64 9.69
C ASP A 128 14.95 2.04 9.82
N LEU A 129 14.97 2.82 8.73
CA LEU A 129 14.30 4.12 8.60
C LEU A 129 13.05 4.04 7.70
N GLY A 130 12.71 2.84 7.23
CA GLY A 130 11.53 2.57 6.41
C GLY A 130 11.74 2.81 4.91
N GLY A 131 10.62 2.88 4.21
CA GLY A 131 10.49 3.17 2.78
C GLY A 131 9.04 3.55 2.48
N GLU A 132 8.74 3.91 1.23
CA GLU A 132 7.41 4.33 0.78
C GLU A 132 6.83 3.25 -0.15
N LEU A 133 5.75 2.62 0.29
CA LEU A 133 5.09 1.51 -0.39
C LEU A 133 3.79 2.02 -1.03
N ASP A 134 3.59 1.72 -2.32
CA ASP A 134 2.53 2.30 -3.14
C ASP A 134 2.08 1.36 -4.30
N PRO A 135 0.90 1.57 -4.91
CA PRO A 135 0.35 0.70 -5.96
C PRO A 135 1.03 0.81 -7.35
N HIS A 136 1.89 1.81 -7.56
CA HIS A 136 2.63 2.08 -8.79
C HIS A 136 4.11 1.69 -8.66
N GLY A 137 4.78 2.15 -7.61
CA GLY A 137 6.21 1.92 -7.35
C GLY A 137 7.14 2.36 -8.50
N ALA A 138 8.41 1.96 -8.42
CA ALA A 138 9.43 2.35 -9.42
C ALA A 138 9.23 1.75 -10.83
N THR A 139 8.38 0.73 -10.98
CA THR A 139 8.18 -0.02 -12.23
C THR A 139 6.81 0.18 -12.89
N GLY A 140 5.82 0.70 -12.14
CA GLY A 140 4.42 0.73 -12.55
C GLY A 140 3.60 -0.50 -12.15
N ASN A 141 4.20 -1.46 -11.42
CA ASN A 141 3.55 -2.70 -10.96
C ASN A 141 3.26 -2.72 -9.43
N GLY A 142 3.56 -1.63 -8.72
CA GLY A 142 3.48 -1.50 -7.27
C GLY A 142 4.73 -2.00 -6.53
N ASN A 143 4.88 -1.52 -5.29
CA ASN A 143 5.84 -2.00 -4.31
C ASN A 143 5.09 -2.18 -2.97
N PRO A 144 4.50 -3.37 -2.69
CA PRO A 144 4.81 -4.66 -3.31
C PRO A 144 4.17 -4.91 -4.66
N ILE A 145 4.90 -5.64 -5.51
CA ILE A 145 4.49 -5.95 -6.89
C ILE A 145 3.19 -6.73 -6.88
N GLY A 146 2.15 -6.20 -7.52
CA GLY A 146 0.83 -6.83 -7.60
C GLY A 146 0.10 -6.91 -6.26
N SER A 147 0.47 -6.09 -5.27
CA SER A 147 -0.30 -6.00 -4.04
C SER A 147 -1.72 -5.44 -4.28
N LEU A 148 -2.67 -5.85 -3.44
CA LEU A 148 -4.03 -5.31 -3.43
C LEU A 148 -4.38 -4.79 -2.03
N VAL A 149 -5.14 -3.70 -1.95
CA VAL A 149 -5.60 -3.12 -0.69
C VAL A 149 -7.12 -3.03 -0.68
N TYR A 150 -7.73 -3.38 0.45
CA TYR A 150 -9.18 -3.36 0.64
C TYR A 150 -9.58 -2.62 1.92
N ALA A 151 -10.72 -1.94 1.86
CA ALA A 151 -11.34 -1.27 2.99
C ALA A 151 -12.83 -1.58 3.02
N ASN A 152 -13.31 -2.16 4.13
CA ASN A 152 -14.73 -2.47 4.37
C ASN A 152 -15.43 -3.31 3.27
N GLY A 153 -14.64 -4.03 2.46
CA GLY A 153 -15.11 -4.88 1.36
C GLY A 153 -14.88 -4.32 -0.05
N GLU A 154 -14.49 -3.06 -0.17
CA GLU A 154 -14.21 -2.38 -1.45
C GLU A 154 -12.69 -2.32 -1.70
N GLN A 155 -12.27 -2.42 -2.97
CA GLN A 155 -10.85 -2.29 -3.34
C GLN A 155 -10.45 -0.81 -3.33
N ILE A 156 -9.26 -0.53 -2.84
CA ILE A 156 -8.61 0.77 -2.92
C ILE A 156 -7.54 0.72 -4.01
N HIS A 157 -7.57 1.66 -4.96
CA HIS A 157 -6.60 1.69 -6.05
C HIS A 157 -5.47 2.71 -5.85
N GLU A 158 -5.66 3.69 -4.96
CA GLU A 158 -4.64 4.70 -4.60
C GLU A 158 -4.41 4.67 -3.09
N TRP A 159 -3.19 4.33 -2.67
CA TRP A 159 -2.79 4.20 -1.27
C TRP A 159 -1.29 4.49 -1.12
N THR A 160 -0.85 4.76 0.11
CA THR A 160 0.56 4.82 0.46
C THR A 160 0.75 4.29 1.88
N SER A 161 1.90 3.67 2.15
CA SER A 161 2.25 3.12 3.47
C SER A 161 3.73 3.33 3.75
N ILE A 162 4.07 3.85 4.94
CA ILE A 162 5.45 4.08 5.38
C ILE A 162 5.62 3.52 6.81
N SER A 163 6.78 2.94 7.10
CA SER A 163 7.07 2.28 8.39
C SER A 163 8.53 2.48 8.82
N ASP A 164 8.77 3.50 9.64
CA ASP A 164 10.03 3.79 10.34
C ASP A 164 9.88 3.35 11.83
N SER A 165 10.33 4.15 12.79
CA SER A 165 9.96 4.12 14.20
C SER A 165 8.47 4.45 14.49
N GLU A 166 7.76 4.97 13.50
CA GLU A 166 6.30 5.14 13.44
C GLU A 166 5.75 4.54 12.15
N PHE A 167 4.46 4.17 12.14
CA PHE A 167 3.78 3.67 10.94
C PHE A 167 2.64 4.60 10.52
N CYS A 168 2.40 4.64 9.22
CA CYS A 168 1.26 5.31 8.62
C CYS A 168 0.84 4.56 7.35
N PHE A 169 -0.47 4.49 7.11
CA PHE A 169 -1.06 3.84 5.94
C PHE A 169 -2.36 4.55 5.58
N ARG A 170 -2.28 5.42 4.57
CA ARG A 170 -3.43 6.10 3.96
C ARG A 170 -3.95 5.33 2.76
N ILE A 171 -5.27 5.15 2.76
CA ILE A 171 -6.06 4.63 1.66
C ILE A 171 -6.97 5.75 1.14
N CYS A 172 -6.80 6.13 -0.12
CA CYS A 172 -7.56 7.22 -0.71
C CYS A 172 -8.84 6.70 -1.35
N HIS A 173 -9.95 7.39 -1.08
CA HIS A 173 -11.26 6.95 -1.55
C HIS A 173 -11.34 7.14 -3.07
N ASP A 174 -11.73 6.09 -3.80
CA ASP A 174 -11.74 6.02 -5.26
C ASP A 174 -12.40 7.25 -5.92
N ALA A 175 -11.57 8.15 -6.45
CA ALA A 175 -11.95 9.43 -7.00
C ALA A 175 -10.93 9.91 -8.05
N PRO A 176 -11.30 10.80 -9.00
CA PRO A 176 -10.37 11.33 -10.01
C PRO A 176 -9.15 12.09 -9.44
N ASP A 177 -9.21 12.48 -8.18
CA ASP A 177 -8.15 13.16 -7.42
C ASP A 177 -7.52 12.29 -6.31
N ALA A 178 -7.87 11.00 -6.17
CA ALA A 178 -7.38 10.14 -5.08
C ALA A 178 -5.84 10.08 -5.00
N TRP A 179 -5.17 9.97 -6.15
CA TRP A 179 -3.71 9.96 -6.30
C TRP A 179 -3.00 11.24 -5.78
N LEU A 180 -3.72 12.36 -5.64
CA LEU A 180 -3.18 13.59 -5.02
C LEU A 180 -3.08 13.45 -3.50
N TRP A 181 -4.03 12.76 -2.87
CA TRP A 181 -4.10 12.59 -1.42
C TRP A 181 -3.19 11.46 -0.92
N CYS A 182 -2.90 10.48 -1.78
CA CYS A 182 -1.96 9.39 -1.59
C CYS A 182 -0.77 9.58 -2.56
N GLN A 183 -0.06 10.71 -2.44
CA GLN A 183 1.11 10.96 -3.27
C GLN A 183 2.30 10.10 -2.86
N HIS A 184 2.91 9.47 -3.86
CA HIS A 184 3.97 8.46 -3.77
C HIS A 184 5.28 8.98 -4.41
N ILE A 185 5.61 10.24 -4.12
CA ILE A 185 6.77 10.97 -4.68
C ILE A 185 7.55 11.74 -3.58
N TYR A 186 7.31 11.38 -2.33
CA TYR A 186 7.77 12.08 -1.14
C TYR A 186 8.39 11.12 -0.11
N ASP A 187 8.94 10.04 -0.64
CA ASP A 187 9.62 8.89 -0.06
C ASP A 187 10.73 9.23 0.96
N LEU A 188 11.28 10.45 0.92
CA LEU A 188 12.29 10.93 1.88
C LEU A 188 11.72 11.80 3.02
N GLN A 189 10.41 12.01 3.10
CA GLN A 189 9.79 12.95 4.04
C GLN A 189 9.16 12.29 5.29
N GLY A 190 8.83 11.00 5.19
CA GLY A 190 8.34 10.19 6.32
C GLY A 190 6.90 10.46 6.74
N CYS A 191 6.41 9.64 7.67
CA CYS A 191 5.00 9.55 8.05
C CYS A 191 4.37 10.87 8.50
N ALA A 192 4.92 11.54 9.51
CA ALA A 192 4.38 12.83 9.96
C ALA A 192 4.36 13.97 8.90
N TRP A 193 5.03 13.81 7.74
CA TRP A 193 4.98 14.76 6.62
C TRP A 193 3.97 14.34 5.54
N ASN A 194 4.02 13.08 5.08
CA ASN A 194 3.12 12.53 4.05
C ASN A 194 1.70 12.28 4.59
N GLU A 195 1.62 11.81 5.83
CA GLU A 195 0.38 11.52 6.55
C GLU A 195 0.23 12.29 7.87
N PRO A 196 0.03 13.62 7.85
CA PRO A 196 -0.23 14.39 9.06
C PRO A 196 -1.47 13.86 9.80
N GLY A 197 -1.26 13.35 11.01
CA GLY A 197 -2.25 12.59 11.77
C GLY A 197 -1.91 12.50 13.25
N ASN A 198 -2.47 11.50 13.94
CA ASN A 198 -2.18 11.26 15.36
C ASN A 198 -1.20 10.09 15.51
N TYR A 199 -0.02 10.38 16.06
CA TYR A 199 1.04 9.41 16.38
C TYR A 199 1.23 9.29 17.90
N GLY A 200 0.21 9.69 18.68
CA GLY A 200 0.22 9.66 20.13
C GLY A 200 0.18 8.25 20.72
N GLY A 201 -0.04 8.17 22.04
CA GLY A 201 -0.25 6.90 22.74
C GLY A 201 -1.74 6.61 22.91
N GLY A 202 -2.16 5.38 22.64
CA GLY A 202 -3.55 4.93 22.75
C GLY A 202 -4.05 4.25 21.48
N PHE A 203 -5.35 3.93 21.46
CA PHE A 203 -6.01 3.35 20.31
C PHE A 203 -7.40 3.98 20.13
N ASP A 204 -7.68 4.56 18.97
CA ASP A 204 -9.00 5.13 18.67
C ASP A 204 -9.38 5.08 17.18
N SER A 205 -10.69 5.17 16.93
CA SER A 205 -11.26 5.46 15.61
C SER A 205 -11.97 6.82 15.65
N CYS A 206 -11.61 7.74 14.75
CA CYS A 206 -12.16 9.09 14.65
C CYS A 206 -12.75 9.38 13.26
N GLU A 207 -13.70 10.31 13.21
CA GLU A 207 -14.03 11.06 12.00
C GLU A 207 -13.15 12.31 11.94
N GLY A 208 -12.90 12.88 10.76
CA GLY A 208 -12.23 14.18 10.68
C GLY A 208 -12.28 14.87 9.33
N ASP A 209 -11.85 16.12 9.32
CA ASP A 209 -11.52 16.83 8.09
C ASP A 209 -10.25 16.23 7.46
N SER A 210 -10.11 16.32 6.13
CA SER A 210 -8.82 16.08 5.45
C SER A 210 -7.85 17.24 5.74
N THR A 211 -6.56 17.08 5.40
CA THR A 211 -5.61 18.21 5.42
C THR A 211 -6.05 19.36 4.49
N GLU A 212 -5.67 20.61 4.78
CA GLU A 212 -6.10 21.80 4.00
C GLU A 212 -5.80 21.66 2.49
N TYR A 213 -4.69 21.00 2.16
CA TYR A 213 -4.31 20.59 0.81
C TYR A 213 -3.75 19.16 0.85
N PRO A 214 -3.67 18.47 -0.31
CA PRO A 214 -2.99 17.18 -0.41
C PRO A 214 -1.46 17.31 -0.17
N PRO A 215 -0.76 16.22 0.18
CA PRO A 215 0.68 16.25 0.47
C PRO A 215 1.49 16.97 -0.62
N GLY A 216 2.39 17.86 -0.20
CA GLY A 216 3.25 18.61 -1.09
C GLY A 216 2.60 19.79 -1.83
N VAL A 217 1.30 20.05 -1.68
CA VAL A 217 0.59 21.13 -2.40
C VAL A 217 0.39 22.35 -1.50
N TYR A 218 1.14 23.43 -1.74
CA TYR A 218 1.16 24.60 -0.86
C TYR A 218 0.60 25.87 -1.52
N MET A 219 -0.04 26.73 -0.73
CA MET A 219 -0.48 28.07 -1.14
C MET A 219 0.71 29.06 -1.10
N VAL A 220 1.32 29.33 -2.25
CA VAL A 220 2.49 30.21 -2.40
C VAL A 220 2.08 31.49 -3.13
N ASN A 221 2.23 32.64 -2.47
CA ASN A 221 1.87 33.98 -3.00
C ASN A 221 0.41 34.10 -3.51
N GLY A 222 -0.51 33.29 -2.99
CA GLY A 222 -1.92 33.27 -3.42
C GLY A 222 -2.20 32.37 -4.63
N GLN A 223 -1.28 31.48 -5.00
CA GLN A 223 -1.47 30.44 -6.00
C GLN A 223 -1.06 29.07 -5.42
N LEU A 224 -1.71 27.98 -5.84
CA LEU A 224 -1.27 26.64 -5.49
C LEU A 224 0.03 26.29 -6.23
N SER A 225 0.95 25.64 -5.52
CA SER A 225 2.24 25.20 -6.03
C SER A 225 2.62 23.86 -5.41
N THR A 226 2.92 22.87 -6.23
CA THR A 226 3.42 21.56 -5.79
C THR A 226 4.92 21.62 -5.53
N TYR A 227 5.34 21.21 -4.33
CA TYR A 227 6.73 20.99 -3.96
C TYR A 227 7.31 19.82 -4.77
N GLN A 228 8.58 19.90 -5.14
CA GLN A 228 9.31 18.84 -5.82
C GLN A 228 10.62 18.61 -5.07
N GLN A 229 10.97 17.35 -4.76
CA GLN A 229 12.16 17.04 -3.95
C GLN A 229 13.48 17.60 -4.53
N SER A 230 13.51 17.87 -5.84
CA SER A 230 14.63 18.53 -6.54
C SER A 230 14.79 20.04 -6.25
N GLN A 231 13.83 20.68 -5.56
CA GLN A 231 13.84 22.13 -5.27
C GLN A 231 14.67 22.51 -4.03
N GLY A 232 15.02 21.55 -3.16
CA GLY A 232 15.85 21.79 -1.98
C GLY A 232 15.37 21.02 -0.74
N ALA A 233 15.37 21.70 0.40
CA ALA A 233 14.74 21.17 1.62
C ALA A 233 13.22 21.29 1.54
N ALA A 234 12.50 20.30 2.11
CA ALA A 234 11.05 20.30 2.09
C ALA A 234 10.45 21.45 2.92
N PRO A 235 9.26 21.96 2.54
CA PRO A 235 8.44 22.80 3.39
C PRO A 235 8.04 22.07 4.69
N THR A 236 7.55 22.83 5.67
CA THR A 236 6.89 22.26 6.87
C THR A 236 5.72 21.35 6.45
N PRO A 237 5.49 20.22 7.13
CA PRO A 237 4.26 19.42 6.96
C PRO A 237 2.98 20.27 7.00
N HIS A 238 1.94 19.78 6.32
CA HIS A 238 0.59 20.29 6.57
C HIS A 238 0.19 19.97 8.03
N ALA A 239 -0.64 20.82 8.62
CA ALA A 239 -1.31 20.44 9.87
C ALA A 239 -2.31 19.31 9.57
N ALA A 240 -2.41 18.34 10.49
CA ALA A 240 -3.47 17.33 10.44
C ALA A 240 -4.85 18.02 10.45
N GLY A 241 -5.81 17.43 9.73
CA GLY A 241 -7.20 17.88 9.76
C GLY A 241 -7.82 17.74 11.16
N ALA A 242 -8.90 18.48 11.42
CA ALA A 242 -9.56 18.43 12.72
C ALA A 242 -10.29 17.09 12.91
N SER A 243 -9.97 16.35 13.96
CA SER A 243 -10.65 15.10 14.31
C SER A 243 -11.82 15.32 15.29
N SER A 244 -12.81 14.44 15.21
CA SER A 244 -14.02 14.46 16.02
C SER A 244 -14.62 13.05 16.19
N ASN A 245 -15.64 12.93 17.05
CA ASN A 245 -16.38 11.68 17.30
C ASN A 245 -15.53 10.46 17.71
N CYS A 246 -14.27 10.66 18.10
CA CYS A 246 -13.29 9.63 18.44
C CYS A 246 -13.80 8.62 19.49
N GLN A 247 -13.75 7.33 19.14
CA GLN A 247 -14.07 6.21 20.01
C GLN A 247 -12.78 5.45 20.35
N ALA A 248 -12.39 5.46 21.62
CA ALA A 248 -11.20 4.75 22.09
C ALA A 248 -11.46 3.24 22.26
N VAL A 249 -10.49 2.41 21.88
CA VAL A 249 -10.49 0.96 22.14
C VAL A 249 -9.40 0.59 23.16
N ALA A 250 -9.57 -0.54 23.84
CA ALA A 250 -8.68 -0.90 24.95
C ALA A 250 -7.33 -1.49 24.52
N THR A 251 -7.26 -2.15 23.36
CA THR A 251 -6.06 -2.80 22.82
C THR A 251 -6.24 -3.13 21.34
N VAL A 252 -5.14 -3.41 20.65
CA VAL A 252 -5.05 -3.87 19.25
C VAL A 252 -4.18 -5.11 19.20
N GLY A 253 -4.49 -6.07 18.31
CA GLY A 253 -3.74 -7.32 18.17
C GLY A 253 -3.87 -8.27 19.36
N GLY A 254 -3.04 -9.32 19.38
CA GLY A 254 -3.00 -10.30 20.48
C GLY A 254 -4.37 -10.93 20.77
N ALA A 255 -4.86 -10.80 22.01
CA ALA A 255 -6.17 -11.31 22.40
C ALA A 255 -7.36 -10.63 21.69
N ALA A 256 -7.20 -9.42 21.16
CA ALA A 256 -8.22 -8.77 20.33
C ALA A 256 -8.23 -9.31 18.88
N ALA A 257 -7.09 -9.79 18.37
CA ALA A 257 -6.99 -10.36 17.02
C ALA A 257 -7.92 -11.58 16.84
N ALA A 258 -8.11 -12.35 17.92
CA ALA A 258 -8.98 -13.51 17.97
C ALA A 258 -10.48 -13.19 18.15
N TYR A 259 -10.87 -11.91 18.11
CA TYR A 259 -12.23 -11.44 18.45
C TYR A 259 -13.04 -10.90 17.25
N ALA A 260 -12.79 -11.43 16.04
CA ALA A 260 -13.81 -11.47 15.00
C ALA A 260 -14.91 -12.49 15.39
N PRO A 261 -16.21 -12.28 15.05
CA PRO A 261 -16.70 -11.39 14.00
C PRO A 261 -17.81 -10.40 14.41
N ALA A 262 -18.06 -9.43 13.53
CA ALA A 262 -19.32 -8.68 13.48
C ALA A 262 -20.27 -9.25 12.40
N THR A 263 -20.71 -10.51 12.53
CA THR A 263 -21.73 -11.07 11.63
C THR A 263 -23.05 -10.29 11.77
N THR A 264 -23.54 -9.75 10.65
CA THR A 264 -24.77 -8.96 10.57
C THR A 264 -26.01 -9.77 10.95
N THR A 265 -26.38 -9.70 12.23
CA THR A 265 -27.49 -10.48 12.78
C THR A 265 -28.82 -9.84 12.39
N SER A 266 -29.37 -10.24 11.25
CA SER A 266 -30.65 -9.76 10.71
C SER A 266 -31.78 -9.88 11.74
N SER A 267 -32.33 -8.74 12.16
CA SER A 267 -33.33 -8.60 13.24
C SER A 267 -34.67 -9.25 12.91
N ALA A 268 -34.83 -10.54 13.22
CA ALA A 268 -36.11 -11.24 13.14
C ALA A 268 -37.04 -10.81 14.29
N ALA A 269 -37.93 -9.85 14.02
CA ALA A 269 -39.01 -9.48 14.93
C ALA A 269 -40.02 -10.64 15.13
N PRO A 270 -40.64 -10.79 16.32
CA PRO A 270 -41.47 -11.95 16.63
C PRO A 270 -42.84 -11.90 15.95
N SER A 271 -43.31 -13.03 15.43
CA SER A 271 -44.69 -13.25 14.99
C SER A 271 -45.32 -14.40 15.76
N SER A 272 -46.61 -14.24 16.10
CA SER A 272 -47.32 -15.13 17.03
C SER A 272 -47.86 -16.39 16.39
N ALA A 273 -48.04 -17.43 17.21
CA ALA A 273 -48.46 -18.77 16.78
C ALA A 273 -49.84 -18.82 16.11
N TRP A 274 -49.98 -19.76 15.17
CA TRP A 274 -51.24 -20.48 14.95
C TRP A 274 -50.98 -21.98 14.82
N SER A 275 -51.80 -22.78 15.49
CA SER A 275 -51.71 -24.24 15.47
C SER A 275 -52.66 -24.85 14.45
N SER A 276 -52.17 -25.79 13.64
CA SER A 276 -53.01 -26.85 13.10
C SER A 276 -52.20 -28.14 12.97
N SER A 277 -52.76 -29.23 13.49
CA SER A 277 -52.10 -30.53 13.60
C SER A 277 -52.81 -31.57 12.77
N VAL A 278 -52.09 -32.26 11.88
CA VAL A 278 -52.44 -33.59 11.40
C VAL A 278 -51.19 -34.45 11.33
N ALA A 279 -51.28 -35.69 11.81
CA ALA A 279 -50.21 -36.68 11.76
C ALA A 279 -50.79 -38.01 11.27
N SER A 280 -50.09 -38.67 10.35
CA SER A 280 -50.20 -40.10 9.97
C SER A 280 -49.32 -40.34 8.73
N SER A 281 -48.73 -41.50 8.44
CA SER A 281 -48.07 -42.55 9.25
C SER A 281 -47.88 -43.77 8.34
N THR A 282 -46.73 -44.46 8.41
CA THR A 282 -46.49 -45.83 7.88
C THR A 282 -46.67 -46.07 6.37
N THR A 283 -46.26 -47.17 5.72
CA THR A 283 -45.14 -48.17 5.80
C THR A 283 -45.35 -49.09 4.57
N TRP A 284 -44.38 -49.96 4.22
CA TRP A 284 -44.47 -51.05 3.22
C TRP A 284 -44.47 -50.63 1.73
N SER A 285 -43.96 -51.44 0.77
CA SER A 285 -43.20 -52.70 0.90
C SER A 285 -42.31 -52.99 -0.32
N SER A 286 -41.38 -53.93 -0.14
CA SER A 286 -40.41 -54.40 -1.14
C SER A 286 -40.84 -55.68 -1.88
N SER A 287 -40.47 -55.80 -3.17
CA SER A 287 -40.26 -57.03 -3.96
C SER A 287 -39.32 -56.68 -5.13
N ALA A 288 -38.14 -57.28 -5.32
CA ALA A 288 -37.89 -58.59 -5.96
C ALA A 288 -38.41 -58.62 -7.42
N ALA A 289 -37.69 -58.98 -8.49
CA ALA A 289 -36.42 -59.68 -8.79
C ALA A 289 -36.26 -59.67 -10.36
N SER A 290 -35.25 -60.15 -11.10
CA SER A 290 -33.93 -60.78 -10.84
C SER A 290 -33.05 -60.79 -12.12
N SER A 291 -31.72 -60.66 -11.92
CA SER A 291 -30.60 -61.30 -12.66
C SER A 291 -30.50 -61.30 -14.21
N SER A 292 -29.36 -60.82 -14.71
CA SER A 292 -28.53 -61.57 -15.67
C SER A 292 -27.02 -61.32 -15.44
N THR A 293 -26.23 -62.39 -15.50
CA THR A 293 -24.76 -62.50 -15.38
C THR A 293 -24.26 -63.34 -16.59
N PRO A 294 -22.94 -63.55 -16.89
CA PRO A 294 -21.77 -63.53 -15.99
C PRO A 294 -20.39 -63.08 -16.56
N ALA A 295 -19.35 -63.31 -15.74
CA ALA A 295 -17.92 -63.50 -16.06
C ALA A 295 -17.07 -62.26 -16.49
N SER A 296 -15.97 -61.84 -15.85
CA SER A 296 -14.77 -62.48 -15.21
C SER A 296 -13.66 -62.89 -16.21
N SER A 297 -12.35 -62.65 -16.01
CA SER A 297 -11.60 -61.91 -14.96
C SER A 297 -10.06 -61.95 -15.18
N SER A 298 -9.34 -60.83 -14.94
CA SER A 298 -7.91 -60.74 -14.49
C SER A 298 -6.81 -61.37 -15.41
N TRP A 299 -5.47 -61.27 -15.24
CA TRP A 299 -4.50 -60.77 -14.22
C TRP A 299 -3.25 -60.11 -14.91
N THR A 300 -2.27 -59.60 -14.14
CA THR A 300 -0.92 -59.09 -14.54
C THR A 300 0.04 -60.19 -15.09
N THR A 301 1.27 -59.99 -15.62
CA THR A 301 2.43 -59.07 -15.40
C THR A 301 3.38 -59.13 -16.66
N SER A 302 4.59 -58.57 -16.89
CA SER A 302 5.62 -57.77 -16.16
C SER A 302 6.67 -57.09 -17.09
N THR A 303 7.42 -56.11 -16.54
CA THR A 303 8.83 -55.64 -16.81
C THR A 303 9.62 -55.99 -18.09
N VAL A 304 10.30 -54.98 -18.69
CA VAL A 304 11.78 -54.93 -18.93
C VAL A 304 12.27 -53.48 -19.16
N VAL A 305 13.60 -53.26 -19.18
CA VAL A 305 14.30 -51.95 -19.14
C VAL A 305 15.29 -51.78 -20.32
N SER A 306 15.46 -50.55 -20.86
CA SER A 306 16.78 -50.03 -21.32
C SER A 306 16.77 -48.54 -21.72
N THR A 307 17.96 -47.94 -21.70
CA THR A 307 18.28 -46.50 -21.90
C THR A 307 18.61 -46.12 -23.34
N SER A 308 18.59 -44.81 -23.64
CA SER A 308 19.39 -44.17 -24.71
C SER A 308 19.90 -42.80 -24.26
N SER A 309 21.06 -42.36 -24.77
CA SER A 309 21.79 -41.17 -24.34
C SER A 309 22.17 -40.23 -25.49
N VAL A 310 22.58 -39.01 -25.15
CA VAL A 310 23.06 -37.98 -26.09
C VAL A 310 24.36 -38.37 -26.82
N VAL A 311 24.60 -37.78 -28.02
CA VAL A 311 25.91 -37.31 -28.52
C VAL A 311 25.70 -36.31 -29.68
N SER A 312 26.69 -35.43 -29.86
CA SER A 312 26.73 -34.24 -30.72
C SER A 312 26.75 -34.47 -32.25
N SER A 313 26.51 -33.39 -33.01
CA SER A 313 26.68 -33.31 -34.47
C SER A 313 27.77 -32.29 -34.86
N SER A 314 28.71 -32.65 -35.74
CA SER A 314 29.67 -31.71 -36.36
C SER A 314 30.44 -32.35 -37.53
N VAL A 315 30.48 -31.70 -38.72
CA VAL A 315 31.66 -31.48 -39.61
C VAL A 315 31.28 -30.76 -40.94
N VAL A 316 32.05 -29.70 -41.29
CA VAL A 316 32.48 -29.09 -42.60
C VAL A 316 31.77 -29.44 -43.95
N SER A 317 31.75 -28.62 -45.03
CA SER A 317 32.33 -27.31 -45.45
C SER A 317 31.50 -26.76 -46.68
N SER A 318 31.69 -25.59 -47.34
CA SER A 318 32.90 -24.82 -47.68
C SER A 318 32.66 -23.34 -48.06
N SER A 319 33.59 -22.47 -47.65
CA SER A 319 34.26 -21.36 -48.36
C SER A 319 33.59 -20.50 -49.49
N ALA A 320 33.63 -19.17 -49.30
CA ALA A 320 33.85 -18.14 -50.34
C ALA A 320 34.62 -16.94 -49.73
N THR A 321 35.26 -16.08 -50.54
CA THR A 321 36.44 -15.28 -50.09
C THR A 321 36.40 -13.76 -50.33
N VAL A 322 36.86 -13.02 -49.30
CA VAL A 322 37.77 -11.85 -49.33
C VAL A 322 37.43 -10.62 -50.20
N SER A 323 37.29 -9.45 -49.56
CA SER A 323 38.06 -8.22 -49.89
C SER A 323 38.00 -7.18 -48.77
N THR A 324 38.96 -6.25 -48.74
CA THR A 324 39.31 -5.40 -47.58
C THR A 324 39.34 -3.92 -47.96
N SER A 325 39.07 -3.01 -47.01
CA SER A 325 39.62 -1.64 -47.02
C SER A 325 39.79 -1.04 -45.61
N THR A 326 40.93 -0.38 -45.41
CA THR A 326 41.35 0.47 -44.26
C THR A 326 40.62 1.85 -44.29
N ALA A 327 40.74 2.81 -43.36
CA ALA A 327 41.74 3.13 -42.31
C ALA A 327 41.13 4.15 -41.27
N VAL A 328 41.75 4.68 -40.19
CA VAL A 328 42.82 4.31 -39.20
C VAL A 328 43.01 5.52 -38.22
N VAL A 329 43.32 5.29 -36.92
CA VAL A 329 43.84 6.27 -35.89
C VAL A 329 42.88 7.39 -35.41
N THR A 330 42.72 7.72 -34.10
CA THR A 330 43.03 7.04 -32.80
C THR A 330 41.80 7.16 -31.85
N THR A 331 41.69 7.71 -30.62
CA THR A 331 42.55 8.33 -29.57
C THR A 331 41.68 8.46 -28.30
N ALA A 332 42.06 8.15 -27.05
CA ALA A 332 43.15 7.36 -26.44
C ALA A 332 42.73 6.94 -24.99
N ARG A 333 43.64 6.46 -24.13
CA ARG A 333 43.40 6.17 -22.69
C ARG A 333 44.63 6.52 -21.84
N SER A 334 44.40 7.02 -20.63
CA SER A 334 45.41 7.19 -19.57
C SER A 334 45.00 6.42 -18.33
N ALA A 335 45.87 5.54 -17.83
CA ALA A 335 45.72 4.87 -16.55
C ALA A 335 46.84 5.34 -15.60
N ALA A 336 46.53 5.52 -14.32
CA ALA A 336 47.49 5.92 -13.30
C ALA A 336 47.59 4.85 -12.21
N ILE A 337 48.81 4.56 -11.75
CA ILE A 337 49.11 3.58 -10.70
C ILE A 337 49.84 4.31 -9.56
N VAL A 338 49.22 4.34 -8.38
CA VAL A 338 49.82 4.76 -7.10
C VAL A 338 49.16 3.87 -6.03
N THR A 339 49.78 2.79 -5.53
CA THR A 339 50.95 2.75 -4.63
C THR A 339 50.65 3.37 -3.25
N SER A 340 49.92 2.62 -2.41
CA SER A 340 49.59 3.01 -1.04
C SER A 340 50.78 2.81 -0.10
N SER A 341 51.21 3.87 0.60
CA SER A 341 52.26 3.81 1.62
C SER A 341 51.67 3.96 3.02
N VAL A 342 51.97 3.00 3.91
CA VAL A 342 51.58 3.07 5.32
C VAL A 342 52.47 4.08 6.05
N THR A 343 51.88 5.04 6.77
CA THR A 343 52.60 5.85 7.75
C THR A 343 51.83 5.89 9.07
N GLN A 344 52.54 5.62 10.16
CA GLN A 344 52.01 5.54 11.52
C GLN A 344 52.38 6.82 12.29
N SER A 345 51.40 7.42 12.98
CA SER A 345 51.61 8.56 13.89
C SER A 345 50.87 8.33 15.20
N ARG A 346 51.47 8.77 16.33
CA ARG A 346 51.11 8.32 17.68
C ARG A 346 51.36 9.42 18.73
N SER A 347 50.29 10.04 19.22
CA SER A 347 50.32 11.04 20.31
C SER A 347 48.90 11.13 20.92
N THR A 348 48.60 10.40 22.00
CA THR A 348 48.82 10.73 23.44
C THR A 348 47.65 11.47 24.08
N SER A 349 47.15 10.93 25.18
CA SER A 349 45.97 11.36 25.92
C SER A 349 46.25 12.48 26.91
N LEU A 350 45.19 13.22 27.29
CA LEU A 350 45.08 13.91 28.57
C LEU A 350 43.61 13.98 28.98
N SER A 351 43.31 13.60 30.23
CA SER A 351 41.95 13.53 30.78
C SER A 351 41.65 14.76 31.63
N SER A 352 40.39 15.20 31.62
CA SER A 352 39.83 16.07 32.67
C SER A 352 38.35 15.78 32.83
N ALA A 353 37.94 15.44 34.05
CA ALA A 353 36.55 15.29 34.43
C ALA A 353 36.17 16.35 35.47
N SER A 354 34.93 16.85 35.43
CA SER A 354 34.31 17.56 36.55
C SER A 354 32.79 17.53 36.41
N ALA A 355 32.10 17.24 37.51
CA ALA A 355 30.64 17.27 37.60
C ALA A 355 30.23 18.18 38.78
N VAL A 356 29.23 19.03 38.57
CA VAL A 356 28.64 19.90 39.62
C VAL A 356 27.11 19.88 39.48
N ARG A 357 26.41 19.98 40.62
CA ARG A 357 24.95 19.94 40.75
C ARG A 357 24.32 21.34 40.76
N GLY A 358 23.03 21.44 40.43
CA GLY A 358 22.14 22.55 40.81
C GLY A 358 21.01 22.77 39.79
N THR A 359 19.81 22.18 39.91
CA THR A 359 18.66 22.53 40.79
C THR A 359 17.98 23.87 40.50
N ALA A 360 16.63 23.82 40.37
CA ALA A 360 15.60 24.88 40.44
C ALA A 360 14.90 25.33 39.14
N GLN A 361 13.68 24.81 38.95
CA GLN A 361 12.53 25.50 38.35
C GLN A 361 11.97 26.57 39.34
N PRO A 362 10.96 27.38 38.96
CA PRO A 362 10.63 27.93 37.64
C PRO A 362 10.46 29.47 37.69
N ALA A 363 10.10 30.11 36.58
CA ALA A 363 9.58 31.49 36.57
C ALA A 363 8.36 31.60 35.64
N ALA A 364 7.31 32.30 36.08
CA ALA A 364 6.10 32.53 35.31
C ALA A 364 5.66 33.99 35.40
N ALA A 365 5.34 34.57 34.24
CA ALA A 365 4.56 35.79 34.04
C ALA A 365 3.90 35.62 32.66
N ALA A 366 2.57 35.59 32.52
CA ALA A 366 1.67 36.74 32.63
C ALA A 366 2.04 37.87 31.65
N ALA A 367 1.15 38.43 30.82
CA ALA A 367 -0.21 38.13 30.37
C ALA A 367 -0.61 39.39 29.56
N SER A 368 -1.28 39.25 28.41
CA SER A 368 -1.91 40.41 27.76
C SER A 368 -3.22 40.01 27.10
N THR A 369 -4.33 40.46 27.69
CA THR A 369 -5.68 40.32 27.15
C THR A 369 -5.93 41.37 26.06
N SER A 370 -6.49 40.94 24.92
CA SER A 370 -7.21 41.83 24.01
C SER A 370 -8.44 41.11 23.47
N ALA A 371 -9.61 41.48 23.98
CA ALA A 371 -10.88 41.08 23.39
C ALA A 371 -11.28 42.08 22.29
N HIS A 372 -11.80 41.59 21.18
CA HIS A 372 -12.73 42.39 20.38
C HIS A 372 -13.80 41.51 19.72
N ASN A 373 -14.88 42.15 19.29
CA ASN A 373 -16.21 41.55 19.21
C ASN A 373 -16.79 41.59 17.79
N SER A 374 -17.56 40.55 17.43
CA SER A 374 -18.61 40.50 16.38
C SER A 374 -18.23 40.82 14.92
N GLY A 375 -18.58 39.91 13.98
CA GLY A 375 -18.35 40.15 12.55
C GLY A 375 -18.96 39.11 11.59
N ALA A 376 -20.25 38.79 11.70
CA ALA A 376 -20.89 37.86 10.76
C ALA A 376 -21.21 38.54 9.41
N GLN A 377 -20.50 38.13 8.34
CA GLN A 377 -20.92 38.43 6.96
C GLN A 377 -20.81 37.18 6.07
N LYS A 378 -21.92 36.86 5.39
CA LYS A 378 -21.93 35.90 4.28
C LYS A 378 -21.36 36.60 3.04
N LEU A 379 -20.48 35.93 2.30
CA LEU A 379 -20.14 36.33 0.94
C LEU A 379 -20.42 35.17 -0.01
N ALA A 380 -21.44 35.31 -0.85
CA ALA A 380 -21.70 34.37 -1.94
C ALA A 380 -20.87 34.77 -3.15
N VAL A 381 -20.08 33.84 -3.69
CA VAL A 381 -19.37 34.01 -4.96
C VAL A 381 -20.23 33.41 -6.08
N ALA A 382 -20.47 34.19 -7.14
CA ALA A 382 -21.36 33.78 -8.22
C ALA A 382 -20.66 32.88 -9.25
N ALA A 383 -21.37 31.86 -9.74
CA ALA A 383 -20.90 31.03 -10.84
C ALA A 383 -20.87 31.82 -12.16
N GLY A 384 -19.69 31.98 -12.74
CA GLY A 384 -19.50 32.64 -14.04
C GLY A 384 -19.83 31.71 -15.21
N VAL A 385 -20.96 31.95 -15.88
CA VAL A 385 -21.33 31.23 -17.11
C VAL A 385 -20.57 31.80 -18.31
N SER A 386 -19.92 30.93 -19.07
CA SER A 386 -19.33 31.26 -20.38
C SER A 386 -19.97 30.42 -21.49
N LEU A 387 -20.86 31.05 -22.27
CA LEU A 387 -21.25 30.55 -23.58
C LEU A 387 -20.06 30.61 -24.55
N PHE A 388 -19.94 29.64 -25.45
CA PHE A 388 -19.98 29.90 -26.91
C PHE A 388 -20.03 28.58 -27.70
N ALA A 389 -21.14 28.36 -28.40
CA ALA A 389 -21.29 27.27 -29.36
C ALA A 389 -22.08 27.76 -30.57
N VAL A 390 -21.39 27.98 -31.70
CA VAL A 390 -22.02 28.28 -33.00
C VAL A 390 -21.25 27.58 -34.11
N ALA A 391 -21.85 26.54 -34.68
CA ALA A 391 -21.53 26.01 -36.00
C ALA A 391 -22.85 25.92 -36.78
N ALA A 392 -23.04 26.78 -37.78
CA ALA A 392 -24.30 26.90 -38.49
C ALA A 392 -24.47 25.80 -39.57
N GLY A 393 -25.72 25.40 -39.80
CA GLY A 393 -26.08 24.30 -40.71
C GLY A 393 -26.02 24.66 -42.21
N MET A 394 -26.28 23.63 -43.03
CA MET A 394 -26.18 23.67 -44.49
C MET A 394 -27.17 24.63 -45.18
N ALA A 395 -26.80 25.08 -46.38
CA ALA A 395 -27.68 25.77 -47.31
C ALA A 395 -28.45 24.78 -48.21
N VAL A 396 -29.59 25.23 -48.76
CA VAL A 396 -30.03 25.10 -50.17
C VAL A 396 -31.48 25.59 -50.29
N PHE A 397 -31.75 26.56 -51.18
CA PHE A 397 -32.86 26.57 -52.16
C PHE A 397 -33.04 27.97 -52.80
N ALA A 398 -32.48 28.13 -54.00
CA ALA A 398 -32.90 29.05 -55.06
C ALA A 398 -32.18 28.65 -56.36
#